data_AF-A0A3M8P771-F1
#
_entry.id   AF-A0A3M8P771-F1
#
_cell.length_a   1.000
_cell.length_b   1.000
_cell.length_c   1.000
_cell.angle_alpha   90.00
_cell.angle_beta   90.00
_cell.angle_gamma   90.00
#
_symmetry.space_group_name_H-M   'P 1'
#
loop_
_entity.id
_entity.type
_entity.pdbx_description
1 polymer ?
#
loop_
_entity_poly.entity_id
_entity_poly.type
_entity_poly.pdbx_seq_one_letter_code
_entity_poly.pdbx_strand_id
1 'polypeptide(L)'
;MKDLFYEQDYGRLYEKIENGTCELFEFNHRLGKVHHLFIKRPIPEPISGATYYDLVTPYGYGGPVITEVEPGDEKKLAQKFEEAFQKYCFEHRIVSEFVRFHPVFSNALDFEECYEIIHRRKTTGTNLSAFEDPVQKEFSKSTRRNIRKALEAGVTFRITVNPESLKNFKEIYYHTMERNKAEAIYYFDDDYFDNCLSLLGENIVFTEVLYEDQIIGMGLSFFYGDRIHTHLSGTLDDFHHLSPAYVLQYALTVWGKENGMSLIHDGGGRTASPDDKLFKFKKQFGKNTEFDYYIGHKIWNKEIYHQLCELTNTTLNDAFFPAYRAKVEVEA
;
A
#
# COMPACT_ATOMS: atom_id res chain seq x y z
N MET A 1 -12.95 -9.06 -8.31
CA MET A 1 -11.50 -8.98 -8.05
C MET A 1 -11.25 -9.33 -6.59
N LYS A 2 -10.16 -10.04 -6.23
CA LYS A 2 -9.81 -10.36 -4.84
C LYS A 2 -8.35 -10.01 -4.59
N ASP A 3 -8.06 -9.33 -3.49
CA ASP A 3 -6.71 -8.96 -3.06
C ASP A 3 -6.72 -8.64 -1.56
N LEU A 4 -5.60 -8.83 -0.89
CA LEU A 4 -5.41 -8.59 0.55
C LEU A 4 -5.88 -7.19 0.96
N PHE A 5 -5.63 -6.18 0.13
CA PHE A 5 -5.97 -4.80 0.42
C PHE A 5 -7.48 -4.52 0.59
N TYR A 6 -8.34 -5.44 0.15
CA TYR A 6 -9.80 -5.34 0.33
C TYR A 6 -10.33 -6.16 1.52
N GLU A 7 -9.44 -6.85 2.25
CA GLU A 7 -9.82 -7.64 3.42
C GLU A 7 -9.86 -6.78 4.68
N GLN A 8 -10.90 -6.97 5.51
CA GLN A 8 -11.07 -6.20 6.74
C GLN A 8 -9.90 -6.39 7.71
N ASP A 9 -9.33 -7.59 7.79
CA ASP A 9 -8.19 -7.88 8.65
C ASP A 9 -6.93 -7.10 8.26
N TYR A 10 -6.74 -6.82 6.96
CA TYR A 10 -5.69 -5.91 6.52
C TYR A 10 -5.98 -4.46 6.94
N GLY A 11 -7.24 -4.02 6.80
CA GLY A 11 -7.65 -2.69 7.25
C GLY A 11 -7.46 -2.46 8.75
N ARG A 12 -7.75 -3.45 9.57
CA ARG A 12 -7.58 -3.42 11.04
C ARG A 12 -6.16 -3.11 11.49
N LEU A 13 -5.14 -3.50 10.71
CA LEU A 13 -3.74 -3.16 11.00
C LEU A 13 -3.50 -1.64 11.13
N TYR A 14 -4.35 -0.82 10.51
CA TYR A 14 -4.16 0.63 10.42
C TYR A 14 -5.12 1.45 11.27
N GLU A 15 -6.04 0.83 12.02
CA GLU A 15 -7.00 1.55 12.88
C GLU A 15 -6.29 2.47 13.88
N LYS A 16 -5.28 1.93 14.58
CA LYS A 16 -4.48 2.69 15.55
C LYS A 16 -3.64 3.78 14.87
N ILE A 17 -3.02 3.46 13.73
CA ILE A 17 -2.11 4.36 13.00
C ILE A 17 -2.87 5.55 12.41
N GLU A 18 -4.05 5.30 11.83
CA GLU A 18 -4.90 6.31 11.21
C GLU A 18 -5.85 6.96 12.23
N ASN A 19 -5.85 6.51 13.50
CA ASN A 19 -6.75 6.96 14.55
C ASN A 19 -8.22 6.90 14.12
N GLY A 20 -8.69 5.72 13.72
CA GLY A 20 -10.05 5.50 13.25
C GLY A 20 -10.48 4.05 13.30
N THR A 21 -11.67 3.77 12.81
CA THR A 21 -12.27 2.42 12.77
C THR A 21 -12.35 1.91 11.34
N CYS A 22 -11.99 0.65 11.14
CA CYS A 22 -12.10 -0.01 9.86
C CYS A 22 -13.55 -0.43 9.62
N GLU A 23 -14.14 0.07 8.54
CA GLU A 23 -15.51 -0.18 8.16
C GLU A 23 -15.58 -0.62 6.68
N LEU A 24 -16.56 -1.46 6.37
CA LEU A 24 -16.85 -1.94 5.02
C LEU A 24 -18.25 -1.50 4.63
N PHE A 25 -18.37 -0.78 3.52
CA PHE A 25 -19.65 -0.49 2.88
C PHE A 25 -19.87 -1.47 1.73
N GLU A 26 -20.94 -2.27 1.84
CA GLU A 26 -21.36 -3.23 0.81
C GLU A 26 -22.56 -2.69 0.05
N PHE A 27 -22.36 -2.39 -1.23
CA PHE A 27 -23.42 -1.94 -2.12
C PHE A 27 -23.91 -3.09 -2.99
N ASN A 28 -25.20 -3.42 -2.87
CA ASN A 28 -25.86 -4.44 -3.67
C ASN A 28 -26.93 -3.78 -4.55
N HIS A 29 -26.81 -3.95 -5.86
CA HIS A 29 -27.75 -3.39 -6.83
C HIS A 29 -28.03 -4.41 -7.94
N ARG A 30 -29.13 -4.23 -8.68
CA ARG A 30 -29.49 -5.12 -9.80
C ARG A 30 -28.44 -5.15 -10.93
N LEU A 31 -27.54 -4.17 -10.98
CA LEU A 31 -26.45 -4.09 -11.97
C LEU A 31 -25.17 -4.80 -11.50
N GLY A 32 -25.07 -5.13 -10.21
CA GLY A 32 -23.84 -5.66 -9.63
C GLY A 32 -23.61 -5.26 -8.18
N LYS A 33 -22.39 -5.50 -7.71
CA LYS A 33 -21.94 -5.28 -6.33
C LYS A 33 -20.66 -4.46 -6.27
N VAL A 34 -20.57 -3.59 -5.29
CA VAL A 34 -19.38 -2.79 -4.97
C VAL A 34 -19.05 -2.94 -3.50
N HIS A 35 -17.79 -3.24 -3.21
CA HIS A 35 -17.27 -3.26 -1.85
C HIS A 35 -16.37 -2.04 -1.67
N HIS A 36 -16.45 -1.39 -0.51
CA HIS A 36 -15.62 -0.24 -0.21
C HIS A 36 -15.15 -0.26 1.24
N LEU A 37 -13.88 -0.61 1.42
CA LEU A 37 -13.20 -0.70 2.73
C LEU A 37 -12.47 0.61 3.03
N PHE A 38 -12.72 1.18 4.20
CA PHE A 38 -12.11 2.44 4.63
C PHE A 38 -11.86 2.47 6.13
N ILE A 39 -10.94 3.34 6.55
CA ILE A 39 -10.80 3.77 7.93
C ILE A 39 -11.57 5.07 8.11
N LYS A 40 -12.57 5.05 9.00
CA LYS A 40 -13.35 6.21 9.38
C LYS A 40 -12.68 6.91 10.54
N ARG A 41 -12.21 8.13 10.32
CA ARG A 41 -11.45 8.92 11.30
C ARG A 41 -12.31 10.05 11.85
N PRO A 42 -12.37 10.26 13.17
CA PRO A 42 -12.98 11.46 13.72
C PRO A 42 -12.17 12.69 13.31
N ILE A 43 -12.87 13.77 13.00
CA ILE A 43 -12.29 15.09 12.80
C ILE A 43 -12.24 15.76 14.19
N PRO A 44 -11.06 16.23 14.65
CA PRO A 44 -10.93 16.79 16.00
C PRO A 44 -11.83 18.00 16.25
N GLU A 45 -12.06 18.83 15.23
CA GLU A 45 -12.84 20.07 15.31
C GLU A 45 -14.35 19.77 15.23
N PRO A 46 -15.12 19.95 16.32
CA PRO A 46 -16.57 19.78 16.27
C PRO A 46 -17.23 20.98 15.59
N ILE A 47 -18.29 20.73 14.83
CA ILE A 47 -19.13 21.79 14.24
C ILE A 47 -20.50 21.76 14.89
N SER A 48 -20.89 22.89 15.48
CA SER A 48 -22.16 23.03 16.23
C SER A 48 -22.35 21.94 17.30
N GLY A 49 -21.25 21.52 17.95
CA GLY A 49 -21.26 20.48 18.98
C GLY A 49 -21.34 19.04 18.46
N ALA A 50 -21.36 18.81 17.15
CA ALA A 50 -21.35 17.49 16.54
C ALA A 50 -19.94 17.11 16.05
N THR A 51 -19.56 15.85 16.28
CA THR A 51 -18.37 15.23 15.68
C THR A 51 -18.67 14.82 14.24
N TYR A 52 -17.74 15.16 13.35
CA TYR A 52 -17.72 14.77 11.94
C TYR A 52 -16.56 13.82 11.67
N TYR A 53 -16.58 13.19 10.50
CA TYR A 53 -15.61 12.16 10.12
C TYR A 53 -15.10 12.39 8.70
N ASP A 54 -13.93 11.83 8.42
CA ASP A 54 -13.48 11.59 7.06
C ASP A 54 -13.00 10.17 6.89
N LEU A 55 -12.95 9.76 5.62
CA LEU A 55 -12.54 8.43 5.24
C LEU A 55 -11.17 8.46 4.62
N VAL A 56 -10.38 7.45 4.95
CA VAL A 56 -9.13 7.16 4.26
C VAL A 56 -9.09 5.66 3.99
N THR A 57 -8.73 5.24 2.79
CA THR A 57 -8.38 3.82 2.59
C THR A 57 -7.24 3.41 3.56
N PRO A 58 -7.12 2.13 3.96
CA PRO A 58 -5.93 1.66 4.68
C PRO A 58 -4.63 1.98 3.91
N TYR A 59 -3.49 1.98 4.59
CA TYR A 59 -2.21 2.19 3.92
C TYR A 59 -1.93 1.04 2.93
N GLY A 60 -1.37 1.39 1.77
CA GLY A 60 -1.27 0.49 0.62
C GLY A 60 -2.27 0.90 -0.45
N TYR A 61 -3.10 -0.04 -0.87
CA TYR A 61 -4.10 0.16 -1.91
C TYR A 61 -5.51 -0.18 -1.39
N GLY A 62 -6.53 0.12 -2.18
CA GLY A 62 -7.93 -0.10 -1.82
C GLY A 62 -8.85 0.70 -2.72
N GLY A 63 -9.81 1.36 -2.09
CA GLY A 63 -10.88 2.09 -2.74
C GLY A 63 -12.08 1.20 -3.02
N PRO A 64 -13.15 1.78 -3.60
CA PRO A 64 -14.26 0.98 -4.02
C PRO A 64 -13.80 0.01 -5.11
N VAL A 65 -14.31 -1.21 -5.05
CA VAL A 65 -14.02 -2.26 -6.02
C VAL A 65 -15.32 -2.91 -6.46
N ILE A 66 -15.49 -2.99 -7.78
CA ILE A 66 -16.61 -3.72 -8.36
C ILE A 66 -16.30 -5.22 -8.22
N THR A 67 -17.15 -5.94 -7.47
CA THR A 67 -16.98 -7.39 -7.23
C THR A 67 -17.81 -8.22 -8.19
N GLU A 68 -18.91 -7.67 -8.69
CA GLU A 68 -19.86 -8.30 -9.61
C GLU A 68 -20.47 -7.21 -10.49
N VAL A 69 -20.51 -7.40 -11.81
CA VAL A 69 -21.16 -6.49 -12.77
C VAL A 69 -21.30 -7.18 -14.12
N GLU A 70 -22.33 -6.81 -14.88
CA GLU A 70 -22.43 -7.20 -16.28
C GLU A 70 -21.49 -6.34 -17.15
N PRO A 71 -20.78 -6.94 -18.13
CA PRO A 71 -19.86 -6.20 -18.99
C PRO A 71 -20.52 -4.98 -19.67
N GLY A 72 -19.92 -3.80 -19.49
CA GLY A 72 -20.40 -2.54 -20.05
C GLY A 72 -21.33 -1.72 -19.14
N ASP A 73 -21.70 -2.24 -17.95
CA ASP A 73 -22.50 -1.54 -16.96
C ASP A 73 -21.66 -0.98 -15.78
N GLU A 74 -20.33 -1.07 -15.83
CA GLU A 74 -19.40 -0.67 -14.76
C GLU A 74 -19.62 0.78 -14.33
N LYS A 75 -19.68 1.70 -15.30
CA LYS A 75 -19.90 3.14 -15.04
C LYS A 75 -21.28 3.43 -14.45
N LYS A 76 -22.31 2.73 -14.92
CA LYS A 76 -23.68 2.89 -14.41
C LYS A 76 -23.78 2.37 -12.98
N LEU A 77 -23.12 1.25 -12.69
CA LEU A 77 -23.04 0.72 -11.33
C LEU A 77 -22.27 1.67 -10.41
N ALA A 78 -21.14 2.23 -10.86
CA ALA A 78 -20.36 3.20 -10.11
C ALA A 78 -21.16 4.47 -9.77
N GLN A 79 -21.94 5.01 -10.71
CA GLN A 79 -22.86 6.13 -10.46
C GLN A 79 -23.93 5.78 -9.40
N LYS A 80 -24.50 4.57 -9.47
CA LYS A 80 -25.49 4.12 -8.48
C LYS A 80 -24.89 3.88 -7.09
N PHE A 81 -23.64 3.40 -7.06
CA PHE A 81 -22.86 3.31 -5.84
C PHE A 81 -22.61 4.70 -5.25
N GLU A 82 -22.19 5.68 -6.06
CA GLU A 82 -21.92 7.05 -5.60
C GLU A 82 -23.16 7.69 -4.96
N GLU A 83 -24.34 7.57 -5.59
CA GLU A 83 -25.60 8.07 -5.03
C GLU A 83 -25.89 7.46 -3.64
N ALA A 84 -25.76 6.14 -3.52
CA ALA A 84 -26.02 5.42 -2.28
C ALA A 84 -24.98 5.75 -1.20
N PHE A 85 -23.72 5.83 -1.59
CA PHE A 85 -22.62 6.09 -0.68
C PHE A 85 -22.58 7.56 -0.23
N GLN A 86 -22.99 8.50 -1.08
CA GLN A 86 -23.21 9.90 -0.68
C GLN A 86 -24.28 10.00 0.42
N LYS A 87 -25.40 9.27 0.28
CA LYS A 87 -26.44 9.22 1.32
C LYS A 87 -25.89 8.65 2.63
N TYR A 88 -25.17 7.53 2.56
CA TYR A 88 -24.47 6.97 3.72
C TYR A 88 -23.54 7.99 4.37
N CYS A 89 -22.75 8.72 3.58
CA CYS A 89 -21.83 9.73 4.08
C CYS A 89 -22.57 10.85 4.84
N PHE A 90 -23.68 11.36 4.31
CA PHE A 90 -24.49 12.36 5.01
C PHE A 90 -25.08 11.84 6.32
N GLU A 91 -25.68 10.66 6.31
CA GLU A 91 -26.30 10.03 7.49
C GLU A 91 -25.27 9.78 8.60
N HIS A 92 -24.03 9.45 8.22
CA HIS A 92 -22.93 9.15 9.14
C HIS A 92 -21.98 10.33 9.41
N ARG A 93 -22.35 11.56 8.98
CA ARG A 93 -21.57 12.80 9.16
C ARG A 93 -20.15 12.72 8.61
N ILE A 94 -20.00 12.05 7.49
CA ILE A 94 -18.75 11.96 6.75
C ILE A 94 -18.64 13.15 5.80
N VAL A 95 -17.52 13.86 5.87
CA VAL A 95 -17.31 15.12 5.17
C VAL A 95 -16.58 14.92 3.86
N SER A 96 -15.52 14.12 3.88
CA SER A 96 -14.65 13.90 2.73
C SER A 96 -13.96 12.55 2.81
N GLU A 97 -13.30 12.20 1.71
CA GLU A 97 -12.67 10.90 1.55
C GLU A 97 -11.42 10.95 0.67
N PHE A 98 -10.37 10.28 1.13
CA PHE A 98 -9.12 10.05 0.42
C PHE A 98 -8.96 8.56 0.06
N VAL A 99 -8.88 8.27 -1.24
CA VAL A 99 -8.78 6.91 -1.77
C VAL A 99 -7.41 6.64 -2.38
N ARG A 100 -6.78 5.52 -2.02
CA ARG A 100 -5.61 4.97 -2.71
C ARG A 100 -6.08 3.82 -3.60
N PHE A 101 -6.21 4.03 -4.90
CA PHE A 101 -6.66 2.98 -5.81
C PHE A 101 -5.57 1.93 -6.05
N HIS A 102 -5.99 0.72 -6.39
CA HIS A 102 -5.13 -0.43 -6.63
C HIS A 102 -4.48 -0.40 -8.03
N PRO A 103 -3.15 -0.18 -8.15
CA PRO A 103 -2.49 0.02 -9.45
C PRO A 103 -2.61 -1.19 -10.39
N VAL A 104 -2.51 -2.41 -9.84
CA VAL A 104 -2.57 -3.64 -10.64
C VAL A 104 -3.98 -3.90 -11.20
N PHE A 105 -5.03 -3.42 -10.52
CA PHE A 105 -6.41 -3.61 -10.96
C PHE A 105 -6.96 -2.41 -11.71
N SER A 106 -6.25 -1.28 -11.67
CA SER A 106 -6.67 -0.03 -12.31
C SER A 106 -8.10 0.39 -11.93
N ASN A 107 -8.56 0.04 -10.73
CA ASN A 107 -9.95 0.29 -10.28
C ASN A 107 -10.28 1.80 -10.18
N ALA A 108 -9.27 2.68 -10.20
CA ALA A 108 -9.49 4.12 -10.37
C ALA A 108 -10.31 4.44 -11.62
N LEU A 109 -10.07 3.71 -12.71
CA LEU A 109 -10.74 3.92 -13.98
C LEU A 109 -12.23 3.61 -13.87
N ASP A 110 -12.64 2.64 -13.05
CA ASP A 110 -14.07 2.31 -12.88
C ASP A 110 -14.84 3.47 -12.22
N PHE A 111 -14.17 4.27 -11.37
CA PHE A 111 -14.76 5.31 -10.54
C PHE A 111 -14.32 6.73 -10.92
N GLU A 112 -13.78 6.95 -12.12
CA GLU A 112 -13.24 8.25 -12.54
C GLU A 112 -14.28 9.39 -12.62
N GLU A 113 -15.56 9.05 -12.76
CA GLU A 113 -16.66 10.01 -12.73
C GLU A 113 -17.12 10.31 -11.29
N CYS A 114 -16.83 9.41 -10.34
CA CYS A 114 -17.25 9.51 -8.95
C CYS A 114 -16.24 10.28 -8.09
N TYR A 115 -14.95 10.23 -8.43
CA TYR A 115 -13.87 10.86 -7.65
C TYR A 115 -13.05 11.82 -8.51
N GLU A 116 -12.45 12.82 -7.88
CA GLU A 116 -11.35 13.55 -8.51
C GLU A 116 -10.12 12.63 -8.53
N ILE A 117 -9.85 12.03 -9.69
CA ILE A 117 -8.74 11.10 -9.88
C ILE A 117 -7.46 11.86 -10.21
N ILE A 118 -6.41 11.59 -9.44
CA ILE A 118 -5.10 12.21 -9.61
C ILE A 118 -4.07 11.10 -9.82
N HIS A 119 -3.33 11.18 -10.94
CA HIS A 119 -2.15 10.34 -11.13
C HIS A 119 -1.10 10.75 -10.10
N ARG A 120 -0.75 9.82 -9.21
CA ARG A 120 0.18 10.10 -8.12
C ARG A 120 1.62 9.81 -8.53
N ARG A 121 1.85 8.65 -9.13
CA ARG A 121 3.17 8.15 -9.59
C ARG A 121 3.01 6.81 -10.29
N LYS A 122 4.13 6.24 -10.75
CA LYS A 122 4.20 4.84 -11.14
C LYS A 122 4.58 3.92 -9.99
N THR A 123 4.13 2.68 -10.09
CA THR A 123 4.61 1.55 -9.29
C THR A 123 5.24 0.50 -10.21
N THR A 124 6.05 -0.40 -9.66
CA THR A 124 6.76 -1.44 -10.40
C THR A 124 6.38 -2.81 -9.87
N GLY A 125 6.63 -3.85 -10.66
CA GLY A 125 6.53 -5.22 -10.17
C GLY A 125 7.37 -6.19 -11.00
N THR A 126 7.55 -7.40 -10.50
CA THR A 126 8.22 -8.48 -11.22
C THR A 126 7.16 -9.46 -11.73
N ASN A 127 6.98 -9.54 -13.06
CA ASN A 127 6.04 -10.48 -13.65
C ASN A 127 6.61 -11.91 -13.63
N LEU A 128 5.90 -12.81 -12.95
CA LEU A 128 6.31 -14.20 -12.76
C LEU A 128 5.60 -15.17 -13.72
N SER A 129 4.45 -14.78 -14.28
CA SER A 129 3.66 -15.64 -15.16
C SER A 129 4.06 -15.55 -16.63
N ALA A 130 4.49 -14.37 -17.09
CA ALA A 130 4.81 -14.12 -18.51
C ALA A 130 6.13 -14.74 -18.97
N PHE A 131 7.00 -15.15 -18.04
CA PHE A 131 8.36 -15.60 -18.35
C PHE A 131 8.70 -16.91 -17.65
N GLU A 132 9.38 -17.83 -18.35
CA GLU A 132 9.94 -19.05 -17.74
C GLU A 132 10.96 -18.71 -16.67
N ASP A 133 11.87 -17.78 -16.96
CA ASP A 133 12.85 -17.23 -16.02
C ASP A 133 12.62 -15.71 -15.85
N PRO A 134 11.82 -15.29 -14.84
CA PRO A 134 11.58 -13.89 -14.53
C PRO A 134 12.86 -13.13 -14.19
N VAL A 135 13.84 -13.75 -13.53
CA VAL A 135 15.10 -13.09 -13.16
C VAL A 135 15.84 -12.66 -14.43
N GLN A 136 15.92 -13.50 -15.46
CA GLN A 136 16.58 -13.11 -16.72
C GLN A 136 15.83 -12.03 -17.48
N LYS A 137 14.50 -12.10 -17.47
CA LYS A 137 13.63 -11.25 -18.29
C LYS A 137 13.34 -9.90 -17.64
N GLU A 138 13.03 -9.87 -16.36
CA GLU A 138 12.65 -8.65 -15.64
C GLU A 138 13.84 -7.93 -15.01
N PHE A 139 14.81 -8.66 -14.44
CA PHE A 139 15.89 -7.98 -13.73
C PHE A 139 16.84 -7.29 -14.72
N SER A 140 17.40 -6.17 -14.33
CA SER A 140 18.43 -5.47 -15.10
C SER A 140 19.73 -6.29 -15.16
N LYS A 141 20.57 -6.04 -16.17
CA LYS A 141 21.89 -6.71 -16.29
C LYS A 141 22.77 -6.48 -15.05
N SER A 142 22.76 -5.26 -14.51
CA SER A 142 23.51 -4.92 -13.29
C SER A 142 22.97 -5.63 -12.06
N THR A 143 21.65 -5.72 -11.91
CA THR A 143 20.98 -6.45 -10.82
C THR A 143 21.41 -7.90 -10.79
N ARG A 144 21.30 -8.60 -11.93
CA ARG A 144 21.71 -10.01 -12.03
C ARG A 144 23.19 -10.22 -11.72
N ARG A 145 24.06 -9.29 -12.14
CA ARG A 145 25.49 -9.34 -11.81
C ARG A 145 25.73 -9.18 -10.31
N ASN A 146 25.05 -8.24 -9.65
CA ASN A 146 25.21 -8.03 -8.21
C ASN A 146 24.71 -9.24 -7.40
N ILE A 147 23.56 -9.81 -7.79
CA ILE A 147 23.04 -11.04 -7.18
C ILE A 147 24.05 -12.18 -7.32
N ARG A 148 24.57 -12.42 -8.54
CA ARG A 148 25.56 -13.47 -8.75
C ARG A 148 26.79 -13.29 -7.87
N LYS A 149 27.34 -12.08 -7.79
CA LYS A 149 28.50 -11.77 -6.94
C LYS A 149 28.21 -12.03 -5.46
N ALA A 150 27.01 -11.68 -4.99
CA ALA A 150 26.61 -11.94 -3.61
C ALA A 150 26.56 -13.45 -3.32
N LEU A 151 25.90 -14.22 -4.20
CA LEU A 151 25.81 -15.68 -4.06
C LEU A 151 27.19 -16.36 -4.14
N GLU A 152 28.05 -15.92 -5.07
CA GLU A 152 29.44 -16.41 -5.19
C GLU A 152 30.29 -16.07 -3.96
N ALA A 153 29.99 -14.96 -3.27
CA ALA A 153 30.65 -14.58 -2.03
C ALA A 153 30.18 -15.39 -0.81
N GLY A 154 29.20 -16.29 -0.95
CA GLY A 154 28.67 -17.12 0.12
C GLY A 154 27.41 -16.58 0.79
N VAL A 155 26.78 -15.55 0.22
CA VAL A 155 25.46 -15.10 0.68
C VAL A 155 24.41 -16.15 0.31
N THR A 156 23.58 -16.50 1.27
CA THR A 156 22.45 -17.44 1.12
C THR A 156 21.15 -16.76 1.53
N PHE A 157 20.02 -17.44 1.33
CA PHE A 157 18.73 -16.94 1.77
C PHE A 157 17.83 -18.06 2.28
N ARG A 158 16.85 -17.70 3.10
CA ARG A 158 15.80 -18.56 3.62
C ARG A 158 14.45 -17.87 3.43
N ILE A 159 13.43 -18.65 3.08
CA ILE A 159 12.04 -18.19 3.00
C ILE A 159 11.23 -18.95 4.05
N THR A 160 10.43 -18.21 4.81
CA THR A 160 9.49 -18.75 5.78
C THR A 160 8.09 -18.21 5.46
N VAL A 161 7.13 -19.10 5.27
CA VAL A 161 5.71 -18.75 5.17
C VAL A 161 5.10 -18.90 6.55
N ASN A 162 4.20 -18.00 6.93
CA ASN A 162 3.57 -18.01 8.25
C ASN A 162 4.60 -18.10 9.41
N PRO A 163 5.49 -17.09 9.53
CA PRO A 163 6.52 -17.10 10.56
C PRO A 163 5.90 -17.01 11.96
N GLU A 164 6.46 -17.73 12.93
CA GLU A 164 5.99 -17.68 14.32
C GLU A 164 6.34 -16.37 15.05
N SER A 165 7.31 -15.61 14.52
CA SER A 165 7.78 -14.36 15.13
C SER A 165 8.37 -13.41 14.11
N LEU A 166 8.17 -12.11 14.35
CA LEU A 166 8.78 -11.00 13.60
C LEU A 166 9.88 -10.29 14.41
N LYS A 167 10.36 -10.85 15.53
CA LYS A 167 11.31 -10.16 16.42
C LYS A 167 12.56 -9.67 15.70
N ASN A 168 13.28 -10.58 15.02
CA ASN A 168 14.51 -10.24 14.28
C ASN A 168 14.23 -9.23 13.16
N PHE A 169 13.02 -9.28 12.56
CA PHE A 169 12.61 -8.33 11.54
C PHE A 169 12.60 -6.90 12.09
N LYS A 170 11.94 -6.71 13.24
CA LYS A 170 11.76 -5.40 13.86
C LYS A 170 13.10 -4.71 14.10
N GLU A 171 14.07 -5.46 14.64
CA GLU A 171 15.42 -4.97 14.90
C GLU A 171 16.11 -4.47 13.62
N ILE A 172 16.15 -5.28 12.56
CA ILE A 172 16.77 -4.91 11.28
C ILE A 172 16.01 -3.79 10.55
N TYR A 173 14.67 -3.79 10.67
CA TYR A 173 13.82 -2.78 10.08
C TYR A 173 14.02 -1.40 10.71
N TYR A 174 14.04 -1.31 12.05
CA TYR A 174 14.28 -0.05 12.74
C TYR A 174 15.67 0.52 12.47
N HIS A 175 16.70 -0.32 12.45
CA HIS A 175 18.05 0.12 12.01
C HIS A 175 18.01 0.75 10.60
N THR A 176 17.20 0.20 9.70
CA THR A 176 17.03 0.75 8.36
C THR A 176 16.27 2.08 8.35
N MET A 177 15.26 2.24 9.21
CA MET A 177 14.48 3.49 9.34
C MET A 177 15.33 4.60 9.96
N GLU A 178 16.10 4.31 11.00
CA GLU A 178 17.02 5.24 11.66
C GLU A 178 18.08 5.77 10.69
N ARG A 179 18.76 4.86 9.98
CA ARG A 179 19.76 5.21 8.96
C ARG A 179 19.17 6.12 7.88
N ASN A 180 17.95 5.84 7.45
CA ASN A 180 17.27 6.60 6.41
C ASN A 180 16.64 7.90 6.91
N LYS A 181 16.67 8.18 8.22
CA LYS A 181 15.91 9.28 8.87
C LYS A 181 14.45 9.28 8.42
N ALA A 182 13.83 8.11 8.45
CA ALA A 182 12.44 7.95 8.01
C ALA A 182 11.48 8.78 8.89
N GLU A 183 10.34 9.17 8.32
CA GLU A 183 9.28 9.85 9.06
C GLU A 183 8.67 8.94 10.13
N ALA A 184 8.10 9.54 11.18
CA ALA A 184 7.53 8.82 12.32
C ALA A 184 6.48 7.76 11.92
N ILE A 185 5.73 7.99 10.84
CA ILE A 185 4.73 7.04 10.32
C ILE A 185 5.32 5.69 9.88
N TYR A 186 6.63 5.63 9.61
CA TYR A 186 7.33 4.39 9.26
C TYR A 186 7.88 3.64 10.48
N TYR A 187 7.69 4.15 11.69
CA TYR A 187 8.01 3.42 12.92
C TYR A 187 6.75 2.74 13.45
N PHE A 188 6.39 1.63 12.80
CA PHE A 188 5.32 0.73 13.26
C PHE A 188 5.64 0.21 14.67
N ASP A 189 4.63 0.04 15.52
CA ASP A 189 4.83 -0.41 16.91
C ASP A 189 4.66 -1.93 17.05
N ASP A 190 4.85 -2.45 18.28
CA ASP A 190 4.72 -3.88 18.55
C ASP A 190 3.32 -4.41 18.25
N ASP A 191 2.27 -3.64 18.59
CA ASP A 191 0.88 -4.00 18.29
C ASP A 191 0.67 -4.21 16.78
N TYR A 192 1.29 -3.37 15.93
CA TYR A 192 1.22 -3.54 14.49
C TYR A 192 1.79 -4.90 14.03
N PHE A 193 2.99 -5.24 14.48
CA PHE A 193 3.65 -6.49 14.09
C PHE A 193 2.97 -7.73 14.67
N ASP A 194 2.47 -7.64 15.91
CA ASP A 194 1.70 -8.72 16.53
C ASP A 194 0.39 -8.96 15.78
N ASN A 195 -0.29 -7.88 15.37
CA ASN A 195 -1.49 -7.98 14.53
C ASN A 195 -1.19 -8.54 13.13
N CYS A 196 -0.04 -8.21 12.53
CA CYS A 196 0.37 -8.86 11.27
C CYS A 196 0.42 -10.38 11.42
N LEU A 197 1.00 -10.90 12.51
CA LEU A 197 1.06 -12.33 12.78
C LEU A 197 -0.31 -12.93 13.07
N SER A 198 -1.10 -12.30 13.94
CA SER A 198 -2.37 -12.88 14.39
C SER A 198 -3.47 -12.83 13.33
N LEU A 199 -3.49 -11.79 12.50
CA LEU A 199 -4.53 -11.58 11.49
C LEU A 199 -4.13 -12.08 10.11
N LEU A 200 -2.86 -11.92 9.74
CA LEU A 200 -2.38 -12.18 8.37
C LEU A 200 -1.24 -13.19 8.30
N GLY A 201 -0.94 -13.93 9.38
CA GLY A 201 0.19 -14.87 9.45
C GLY A 201 0.24 -15.83 8.26
N GLU A 202 -0.90 -16.45 7.92
CA GLU A 202 -1.00 -17.38 6.78
C GLU A 202 -0.71 -16.73 5.42
N ASN A 203 -0.85 -15.41 5.33
CA ASN A 203 -0.57 -14.60 4.14
C ASN A 203 0.83 -13.97 4.16
N ILE A 204 1.65 -14.22 5.18
CA ILE A 204 3.02 -13.66 5.25
C ILE A 204 4.00 -14.59 4.55
N VAL A 205 4.82 -14.00 3.67
CA VAL A 205 6.08 -14.58 3.19
C VAL A 205 7.24 -13.73 3.69
N PHE A 206 8.12 -14.39 4.42
CA PHE A 206 9.21 -13.77 5.14
C PHE A 206 10.54 -14.22 4.54
N THR A 207 11.35 -13.26 4.09
CA THR A 207 12.62 -13.52 3.42
C THR A 207 13.78 -13.11 4.31
N GLU A 208 14.74 -13.99 4.50
CA GLU A 208 15.98 -13.74 5.24
C GLU A 208 17.17 -13.94 4.31
N VAL A 209 18.14 -13.01 4.37
CA VAL A 209 19.41 -13.11 3.65
C VAL A 209 20.51 -13.28 4.68
N LEU A 210 21.34 -14.31 4.50
CA LEU A 210 22.34 -14.73 5.46
C LEU A 210 23.75 -14.70 4.85
N TYR A 211 24.74 -14.36 5.67
CA TYR A 211 26.16 -14.47 5.37
C TYR A 211 26.89 -14.93 6.62
N GLU A 212 27.66 -16.02 6.53
CA GLU A 212 28.36 -16.62 7.68
C GLU A 212 27.44 -16.84 8.89
N ASP A 213 26.25 -17.41 8.65
CA ASP A 213 25.18 -17.66 9.63
C ASP A 213 24.55 -16.40 10.29
N GLN A 214 25.00 -15.20 9.91
CA GLN A 214 24.40 -13.94 10.35
C GLN A 214 23.32 -13.47 9.37
N ILE A 215 22.18 -13.02 9.89
CA ILE A 215 21.13 -12.37 9.09
C ILE A 215 21.59 -10.95 8.75
N ILE A 216 21.73 -10.67 7.46
CA ILE A 216 22.22 -9.38 6.93
C ILE A 216 21.12 -8.57 6.22
N GLY A 217 19.96 -9.18 5.98
CA GLY A 217 18.79 -8.51 5.44
C GLY A 217 17.53 -9.33 5.62
N MET A 218 16.41 -8.64 5.77
CA MET A 218 15.09 -9.26 5.93
C MET A 218 14.02 -8.53 5.14
N GLY A 219 13.03 -9.26 4.65
CA GLY A 219 11.87 -8.75 3.94
C GLY A 219 10.58 -9.36 4.49
N LEU A 220 9.61 -8.51 4.76
CA LEU A 220 8.24 -8.86 5.09
C LEU A 220 7.35 -8.52 3.89
N SER A 221 6.77 -9.54 3.28
CA SER A 221 5.83 -9.40 2.17
C SER A 221 4.55 -10.15 2.50
N PHE A 222 3.44 -9.70 1.92
CA PHE A 222 2.20 -10.44 1.98
C PHE A 222 1.93 -11.12 0.64
N PHE A 223 1.28 -12.27 0.65
CA PHE A 223 0.75 -12.91 -0.54
C PHE A 223 -0.73 -13.23 -0.37
N TYR A 224 -1.49 -13.04 -1.45
CA TYR A 224 -2.91 -13.31 -1.49
C TYR A 224 -3.31 -13.71 -2.91
N GLY A 225 -3.99 -14.85 -3.04
CA GLY A 225 -4.24 -15.46 -4.35
C GLY A 225 -2.91 -15.81 -5.04
N ASP A 226 -2.67 -15.22 -6.22
CA ASP A 226 -1.46 -15.41 -7.02
C ASP A 226 -0.53 -14.18 -7.00
N ARG A 227 -0.73 -13.25 -6.06
CA ARG A 227 0.03 -11.99 -5.94
C ARG A 227 0.82 -11.94 -4.67
N ILE A 228 2.02 -11.38 -4.76
CA ILE A 228 2.84 -10.98 -3.63
C ILE A 228 2.93 -9.46 -3.64
N HIS A 229 2.75 -8.82 -2.48
CA HIS A 229 2.96 -7.39 -2.27
C HIS A 229 4.14 -7.22 -1.32
N THR A 230 5.21 -6.57 -1.78
CA THR A 230 6.32 -6.24 -0.87
C THR A 230 5.89 -5.13 0.05
N HIS A 231 6.06 -5.36 1.35
CA HIS A 231 5.55 -4.46 2.38
C HIS A 231 6.67 -3.70 3.05
N LEU A 232 7.52 -4.39 3.82
CA LEU A 232 8.63 -3.80 4.56
C LEU A 232 9.91 -4.60 4.34
N SER A 233 11.06 -3.92 4.41
CA SER A 233 12.36 -4.58 4.36
C SER A 233 13.41 -3.78 5.11
N GLY A 234 14.46 -4.47 5.54
CA GLY A 234 15.62 -3.86 6.17
C GLY A 234 16.90 -4.62 5.85
N THR A 235 18.02 -3.91 5.93
CA THR A 235 19.36 -4.47 5.67
C THR A 235 20.38 -3.86 6.62
N LEU A 236 21.33 -4.68 7.06
CA LEU A 236 22.49 -4.22 7.81
C LEU A 236 23.46 -3.49 6.89
N ASP A 237 23.91 -2.32 7.32
CA ASP A 237 24.75 -1.41 6.56
C ASP A 237 26.16 -1.93 6.33
N ASP A 238 26.76 -2.57 7.34
CA ASP A 238 28.07 -3.22 7.24
C ASP A 238 28.15 -4.22 6.08
N PHE A 239 27.01 -4.82 5.70
CA PHE A 239 26.92 -5.84 4.65
C PHE A 239 26.39 -5.32 3.32
N HIS A 240 26.21 -4.00 3.14
CA HIS A 240 25.72 -3.45 1.87
C HIS A 240 26.61 -3.80 0.66
N HIS A 241 27.91 -4.00 0.89
CA HIS A 241 28.86 -4.44 -0.14
C HIS A 241 28.51 -5.84 -0.71
N LEU A 242 27.77 -6.66 0.05
CA LEU A 242 27.24 -7.97 -0.36
C LEU A 242 25.85 -7.88 -1.01
N SER A 243 25.31 -6.67 -1.22
CA SER A 243 24.02 -6.45 -1.90
C SER A 243 22.81 -7.20 -1.32
N PRO A 244 22.58 -7.25 0.02
CA PRO A 244 21.49 -8.02 0.63
C PRO A 244 20.10 -7.65 0.08
N ALA A 245 19.84 -6.37 -0.19
CA ALA A 245 18.57 -5.93 -0.77
C ALA A 245 18.29 -6.53 -2.17
N TYR A 246 19.34 -6.83 -2.94
CA TYR A 246 19.21 -7.49 -4.24
C TYR A 246 18.88 -8.97 -4.06
N VAL A 247 19.48 -9.62 -3.07
CA VAL A 247 19.24 -11.03 -2.76
C VAL A 247 17.84 -11.23 -2.18
N LEU A 248 17.32 -10.29 -1.37
CA LEU A 248 15.94 -10.32 -0.89
C LEU A 248 14.94 -10.46 -2.05
N GLN A 249 15.07 -9.60 -3.08
CA GLN A 249 14.17 -9.64 -4.23
C GLN A 249 14.37 -10.86 -5.12
N TYR A 250 15.62 -11.30 -5.27
CA TYR A 250 15.92 -12.55 -5.97
C TYR A 250 15.25 -13.74 -5.29
N ALA A 251 15.41 -13.89 -3.97
CA ALA A 251 14.84 -14.96 -3.18
C ALA A 251 13.31 -14.99 -3.29
N LEU A 252 12.66 -13.83 -3.16
CA LEU A 252 11.21 -13.70 -3.29
C LEU A 252 10.72 -14.05 -4.71
N THR A 253 11.47 -13.67 -5.74
CA THR A 253 11.17 -13.99 -7.15
C THR A 253 11.27 -15.49 -7.43
N VAL A 254 12.32 -16.14 -6.93
CA VAL A 254 12.50 -17.61 -7.07
C VAL A 254 11.36 -18.32 -6.36
N TRP A 255 11.12 -18.00 -5.09
CA TRP A 255 10.05 -18.62 -4.31
C TRP A 255 8.67 -18.40 -4.93
N GLY A 256 8.36 -17.16 -5.34
CA GLY A 256 7.09 -16.84 -5.97
C GLY A 256 6.87 -17.63 -7.26
N LYS A 257 7.90 -17.78 -8.09
CA LYS A 257 7.82 -18.57 -9.32
C LYS A 257 7.57 -20.05 -9.03
N GLU A 258 8.28 -20.62 -8.06
CA GLU A 258 8.14 -22.02 -7.64
C GLU A 258 6.77 -22.33 -7.04
N ASN A 259 6.13 -21.34 -6.40
CA ASN A 259 4.83 -21.47 -5.75
C ASN A 259 3.66 -20.96 -6.62
N GLY A 260 3.88 -20.79 -7.93
CA GLY A 260 2.81 -20.47 -8.88
C GLY A 260 2.25 -19.06 -8.78
N MET A 261 2.96 -18.13 -8.13
CA MET A 261 2.59 -16.72 -8.11
C MET A 261 2.76 -16.11 -9.50
N SER A 262 1.93 -15.13 -9.84
CA SER A 262 1.95 -14.46 -11.15
C SER A 262 2.61 -13.08 -11.11
N LEU A 263 2.63 -12.42 -9.96
CA LEU A 263 3.18 -11.07 -9.81
C LEU A 263 3.74 -10.82 -8.41
N ILE A 264 4.92 -10.19 -8.35
CA ILE A 264 5.37 -9.45 -7.17
C ILE A 264 5.14 -7.97 -7.45
N HIS A 265 4.32 -7.29 -6.65
CA HIS A 265 4.13 -5.86 -6.71
C HIS A 265 5.04 -5.17 -5.70
N ASP A 266 5.92 -4.30 -6.19
CA ASP A 266 6.94 -3.64 -5.39
C ASP A 266 6.54 -2.23 -4.92
N GLY A 267 5.33 -1.80 -5.28
CA GLY A 267 4.89 -0.44 -5.08
C GLY A 267 5.76 0.59 -5.81
N GLY A 268 5.80 1.82 -5.28
CA GLY A 268 6.43 2.98 -5.95
C GLY A 268 7.64 3.55 -5.22
N GLY A 269 8.14 4.66 -5.76
CA GLY A 269 9.11 5.55 -5.10
C GLY A 269 8.49 6.37 -3.96
N ARG A 270 9.19 7.40 -3.48
CA ARG A 270 8.65 8.34 -2.49
C ARG A 270 7.90 9.50 -3.14
N THR A 271 8.36 9.92 -4.32
CA THR A 271 7.83 11.07 -5.07
C THR A 271 7.22 10.64 -6.41
N ALA A 272 6.61 11.60 -7.11
CA ALA A 272 6.17 11.43 -8.50
C ALA A 272 7.32 11.51 -9.52
N SER A 273 8.53 11.88 -9.07
CA SER A 273 9.67 12.07 -9.95
C SER A 273 10.13 10.74 -10.55
N PRO A 274 10.40 10.68 -11.87
CA PRO A 274 11.04 9.51 -12.49
C PRO A 274 12.48 9.31 -12.00
N ASP A 275 13.07 10.34 -11.37
CA ASP A 275 14.41 10.31 -10.79
C ASP A 275 14.43 9.88 -9.32
N ASP A 276 13.27 9.55 -8.75
CA ASP A 276 13.17 9.01 -7.39
C ASP A 276 14.06 7.78 -7.23
N LYS A 277 14.99 7.85 -6.26
CA LYS A 277 16.01 6.81 -6.05
C LYS A 277 15.38 5.46 -5.69
N LEU A 278 14.30 5.46 -4.92
CA LEU A 278 13.60 4.23 -4.52
C LEU A 278 12.86 3.62 -5.70
N PHE A 279 12.18 4.45 -6.50
CA PHE A 279 11.54 4.00 -7.74
C PHE A 279 12.58 3.40 -8.71
N LYS A 280 13.69 4.10 -8.95
CA LYS A 280 14.77 3.63 -9.82
C LYS A 280 15.37 2.32 -9.34
N PHE A 281 15.54 2.13 -8.03
CA PHE A 281 16.01 0.88 -7.45
C PHE A 281 15.03 -0.27 -7.73
N LYS A 282 13.74 -0.09 -7.40
CA LYS A 282 12.69 -1.11 -7.61
C LYS A 282 12.50 -1.48 -9.09
N LYS A 283 12.57 -0.49 -9.99
CA LYS A 283 12.49 -0.69 -11.44
C LYS A 283 13.58 -1.62 -12.00
N GLN A 284 14.69 -1.81 -11.29
CA GLN A 284 15.73 -2.74 -11.73
C GLN A 284 15.33 -4.22 -11.59
N PHE A 285 14.29 -4.54 -10.82
CA PHE A 285 13.76 -5.89 -10.64
C PHE A 285 12.56 -6.17 -11.57
N GLY A 286 11.91 -5.12 -12.08
CA GLY A 286 10.72 -5.19 -12.92
C GLY A 286 10.80 -4.30 -14.15
N LYS A 287 11.84 -4.45 -14.98
CA LYS A 287 12.11 -3.44 -16.04
C LYS A 287 11.04 -3.39 -17.13
N ASN A 288 10.20 -4.41 -17.26
CA ASN A 288 9.13 -4.48 -18.25
C ASN A 288 7.73 -4.33 -17.64
N THR A 289 7.63 -4.18 -16.31
CA THR A 289 6.35 -4.26 -15.59
C THR A 289 6.19 -3.04 -14.68
N GLU A 290 5.31 -2.13 -15.12
CA GLU A 290 4.95 -0.90 -14.42
C GLU A 290 3.43 -0.73 -14.40
N PHE A 291 2.93 -0.02 -13.39
CA PHE A 291 1.52 0.31 -13.24
C PHE A 291 1.35 1.77 -12.87
N ASP A 292 0.32 2.41 -13.40
CA ASP A 292 -0.07 3.76 -13.00
C ASP A 292 -0.82 3.69 -11.67
N TYR A 293 -0.40 4.51 -10.71
CA TYR A 293 -1.00 4.58 -9.39
C TYR A 293 -1.72 5.90 -9.22
N TYR A 294 -3.02 5.79 -8.94
CA TYR A 294 -3.94 6.91 -8.78
C TYR A 294 -4.43 7.01 -7.34
N ILE A 295 -4.71 8.25 -6.94
CA ILE A 295 -5.46 8.57 -5.73
C ILE A 295 -6.76 9.27 -6.12
N GLY A 296 -7.75 9.22 -5.23
CA GLY A 296 -9.03 9.87 -5.40
C GLY A 296 -9.35 10.80 -4.25
N HIS A 297 -9.85 11.99 -4.56
CA HIS A 297 -10.42 12.90 -3.57
C HIS A 297 -11.93 13.01 -3.78
N LYS A 298 -12.68 13.06 -2.68
CA LYS A 298 -14.11 13.36 -2.70
C LYS A 298 -14.50 14.20 -1.51
N ILE A 299 -15.27 15.26 -1.78
CA ILE A 299 -15.94 16.06 -0.76
C ILE A 299 -17.43 15.71 -0.81
N TRP A 300 -17.88 14.94 0.18
CA TRP A 300 -19.27 14.50 0.31
C TRP A 300 -20.17 15.61 0.86
N ASN A 301 -19.66 16.40 1.80
CA ASN A 301 -20.37 17.53 2.40
C ASN A 301 -19.54 18.82 2.29
N LYS A 302 -19.80 19.61 1.24
CA LYS A 302 -19.06 20.85 0.95
C LYS A 302 -19.22 21.94 2.00
N GLU A 303 -20.43 22.07 2.56
CA GLU A 303 -20.72 23.09 3.57
C GLU A 303 -19.87 22.87 4.83
N ILE A 304 -19.87 21.65 5.34
CA ILE A 304 -19.06 21.28 6.51
C ILE A 304 -17.57 21.31 6.18
N TYR A 305 -17.16 20.88 4.99
CA TYR A 305 -15.77 20.97 4.56
C TYR A 305 -15.24 22.41 4.61
N HIS A 306 -16.02 23.38 4.13
CA HIS A 306 -15.63 24.79 4.15
C HIS A 306 -15.53 25.32 5.59
N GLN A 307 -16.51 25.00 6.45
CA GLN A 307 -16.46 25.39 7.86
C GLN A 307 -15.23 24.82 8.58
N LEU A 308 -14.88 23.56 8.31
CA LEU A 308 -13.65 22.96 8.85
C LEU A 308 -12.41 23.70 8.39
N CYS A 309 -12.30 24.00 7.08
CA CYS A 309 -11.17 24.74 6.55
C CYS A 309 -11.02 26.14 7.16
N GLU A 310 -12.14 26.83 7.41
CA GLU A 310 -12.16 28.13 8.11
C GLU A 310 -11.68 27.98 9.57
N LEU A 311 -12.14 26.96 10.28
CA LEU A 311 -11.73 26.69 11.67
C LEU A 311 -10.24 26.36 11.78
N THR A 312 -9.67 25.68 10.79
CA THR A 312 -8.26 25.27 10.77
C THR A 312 -7.35 26.27 10.06
N ASN A 313 -7.89 27.40 9.56
CA ASN A 313 -7.15 28.39 8.76
C ASN A 313 -6.41 27.77 7.55
N THR A 314 -7.03 26.80 6.89
CA THR A 314 -6.51 26.10 5.70
C THR A 314 -7.28 26.52 4.45
N THR A 315 -6.67 26.40 3.27
CA THR A 315 -7.33 26.76 2.01
C THR A 315 -7.73 25.52 1.20
N LEU A 316 -8.79 25.64 0.40
CA LEU A 316 -9.25 24.54 -0.48
C LEU A 316 -8.17 24.09 -1.49
N ASN A 317 -7.18 24.93 -1.77
CA ASN A 317 -6.10 24.68 -2.72
C ASN A 317 -4.80 24.22 -2.03
N ASP A 318 -4.83 23.90 -0.74
CA ASP A 318 -3.66 23.38 -0.06
C ASP A 318 -3.19 22.07 -0.71
N ALA A 319 -1.88 21.84 -0.74
CA ALA A 319 -1.29 20.65 -1.38
C ALA A 319 -1.63 19.32 -0.67
N PHE A 320 -2.32 19.39 0.47
CA PHE A 320 -2.70 18.26 1.32
C PHE A 320 -4.21 18.07 1.31
N PHE A 321 -4.67 16.82 1.19
CA PHE A 321 -6.09 16.48 1.24
C PHE A 321 -6.40 15.50 2.38
N PRO A 322 -7.50 15.70 3.14
CA PRO A 322 -8.36 16.88 3.09
C PRO A 322 -7.66 18.11 3.67
N ALA A 323 -7.96 19.29 3.12
CA ALA A 323 -7.25 20.54 3.43
C ALA A 323 -7.25 20.87 4.93
N TYR A 324 -8.39 20.70 5.60
CA TYR A 324 -8.50 20.96 7.05
C TYR A 324 -7.63 20.06 7.94
N ARG A 325 -7.02 18.99 7.40
CA ARG A 325 -6.03 18.17 8.13
C ARG A 325 -4.58 18.62 7.90
N ALA A 326 -4.34 19.63 7.06
CA ALA A 326 -3.01 20.18 6.87
C ALA A 326 -2.52 20.78 8.21
N LYS A 327 -1.30 20.44 8.62
CA LYS A 327 -0.67 21.11 9.74
C LYS A 327 -0.33 22.53 9.28
N VAL A 328 -0.95 23.54 9.89
CA VAL A 328 -0.49 24.92 9.73
C VAL A 328 0.89 24.98 10.37
N GLU A 329 1.94 25.17 9.57
CA GLU A 329 3.24 25.57 10.10
C GLU A 329 3.04 26.95 10.74
N VAL A 330 2.96 26.98 12.07
CA VAL A 330 3.05 28.23 12.81
C VAL A 330 4.52 28.64 12.70
N GLU A 331 4.80 29.63 11.85
CA GLU A 331 6.09 30.33 11.85
C GLU A 331 6.38 30.76 13.30
N ALA A 332 7.45 30.21 13.87
CA ALA A 332 7.95 30.56 15.19
C ALA A 332 8.88 31.77 15.12
#